data_AF-A0A9E1UVK2-F1
#
_entry.id   AF-A0A9E1UVK2-F1
#
_cell.length_a   1.000
_cell.length_b   1.000
_cell.length_c   1.000
_cell.angle_alpha   90.00
_cell.angle_beta   90.00
_cell.angle_gamma   90.00
#
_symmetry.space_group_name_H-M   'P 1'
#
loop_
_entity.id
_entity.type
_entity.pdbx_description
1 polymer ?
#
loop_
_entity_poly.entity_id
_entity_poly.type
_entity_poly.pdbx_seq_one_letter_code
_entity_poly.pdbx_strand_id
1 'polypeptide(L)'
;MPFAKAFRALPARRFQDVQAGTDTLKVRQLALDGKTWFYVVNTAARPTTASLTLSLPATDLLDGKVVPAGAWRLPLAPYEFRSFRAAGSLKIGAGEK
;
A
#
# COMPACT_ATOMS: atom_id res chain seq x y z
N MET A 1 -4.58 -3.41 -18.04
CA MET A 1 -3.56 -4.06 -17.18
C MET A 1 -3.47 -3.35 -15.83
N PRO A 2 -4.04 -3.90 -14.75
CA PRO A 2 -4.13 -3.23 -13.45
C PRO A 2 -2.78 -2.87 -12.81
N PHE A 3 -1.79 -3.78 -12.87
CA PHE A 3 -0.44 -3.56 -12.31
C PHE A 3 0.22 -2.30 -12.88
N ALA A 4 0.32 -2.19 -14.21
CA ALA A 4 1.01 -1.09 -14.87
C ALA A 4 0.33 0.26 -14.57
N LYS A 5 -1.01 0.29 -14.46
CA LYS A 5 -1.78 1.49 -14.12
C LYS A 5 -1.48 1.95 -12.68
N ALA A 6 -1.51 1.04 -11.71
CA ALA A 6 -1.20 1.33 -10.32
C ALA A 6 0.26 1.77 -10.15
N PHE A 7 1.21 1.06 -10.76
CA PHE A 7 2.64 1.40 -10.67
C PHE A 7 2.96 2.76 -11.29
N ARG A 8 2.39 3.08 -12.46
CA ARG A 8 2.59 4.38 -13.13
C ARG A 8 1.89 5.56 -12.43
N ALA A 9 0.96 5.29 -11.50
CA ALA A 9 0.34 6.34 -10.69
C ALA A 9 1.25 6.83 -9.55
N LEU A 10 2.34 6.12 -9.26
CA LEU A 10 3.28 6.50 -8.21
C LEU A 10 4.31 7.54 -8.71
N PRO A 11 4.80 8.42 -7.83
CA PRO A 11 5.95 9.27 -8.13
C PRO A 11 7.18 8.42 -8.49
N ALA A 12 7.93 8.87 -9.51
CA ALA A 12 9.21 8.28 -9.89
C ALA A 12 10.33 8.69 -8.90
N ARG A 13 10.24 8.21 -7.66
CA ARG A 13 11.18 8.43 -6.55
C ARG A 13 11.34 7.14 -5.76
N ARG A 14 12.40 7.06 -4.95
CA ARG A 14 12.69 5.87 -4.15
C ARG A 14 11.73 5.78 -2.96
N PHE A 15 11.09 4.62 -2.80
CA PHE A 15 10.27 4.29 -1.64
C PHE A 15 11.11 3.53 -0.60
N GLN A 16 10.74 3.66 0.67
CA GLN A 16 11.38 2.98 1.80
C GLN A 16 10.48 1.85 2.31
N ASP A 17 11.09 0.75 2.76
CA ASP A 17 10.35 -0.36 3.37
C ASP A 17 9.68 0.09 4.68
N VAL A 18 8.48 -0.44 4.93
CA VAL A 18 7.76 -0.30 6.19
C VAL A 18 7.84 -1.63 6.94
N GLN A 19 8.04 -1.58 8.26
CA GLN A 19 8.16 -2.76 9.12
C GLN A 19 6.92 -3.67 9.14
N ALA A 20 5.78 -3.21 8.61
CA ALA A 20 4.55 -3.98 8.44
C ALA A 20 4.60 -5.04 7.32
N GLY A 21 5.67 -5.07 6.51
CA GLY A 21 5.87 -6.08 5.48
C GLY A 21 6.34 -7.44 6.03
N THR A 22 6.26 -8.47 5.18
CA THR A 22 6.81 -9.81 5.41
C THR A 22 7.74 -10.20 4.24
N ASP A 23 8.24 -11.43 4.23
CA ASP A 23 9.05 -11.94 3.12
C ASP A 23 8.33 -11.90 1.78
N THR A 24 7.03 -12.22 1.79
CA THR A 24 6.19 -12.31 0.59
C THR A 24 5.26 -11.12 0.40
N LEU A 25 5.23 -10.18 1.35
CA LEU A 25 4.35 -9.01 1.31
C LEU A 25 5.19 -7.77 1.55
N LYS A 26 5.46 -7.00 0.49
CA LYS A 26 6.24 -5.77 0.61
C LYS A 26 5.31 -4.58 0.73
N VAL A 27 5.51 -3.80 1.78
CA VAL A 27 4.87 -2.51 1.98
C VAL A 27 5.97 -1.46 1.93
N ARG A 28 5.84 -0.50 1.00
CA ARG A 28 6.79 0.60 0.92
C ARG A 28 6.08 1.93 0.84
N GLN A 29 6.70 2.96 1.40
CA GLN A 29 6.15 4.32 1.46
C GLN A 29 7.15 5.39 1.02
N LEU A 30 6.60 6.54 0.62
CA LEU A 30 7.30 7.74 0.23
C LEU A 30 6.49 8.96 0.71
N ALA A 31 7.12 9.83 1.50
CA ALA A 31 6.60 11.16 1.75
C ALA A 31 7.05 12.11 0.62
N LEU A 32 6.10 12.84 0.03
CA LEU A 32 6.38 13.80 -1.04
C LEU A 32 5.28 14.88 -1.05
N ASP A 33 5.68 16.15 -1.07
CA ASP A 33 4.77 17.32 -1.17
C ASP A 33 3.60 17.30 -0.18
N GLY A 34 3.91 17.01 1.10
CA GLY A 34 2.91 16.95 2.18
C GLY A 34 1.94 15.76 2.09
N LYS A 35 2.18 14.82 1.17
CA LYS A 35 1.37 13.61 0.97
C LYS A 35 2.23 12.38 1.24
N THR A 36 1.57 11.27 1.54
CA THR A 36 2.23 9.97 1.63
C THR A 36 1.71 9.07 0.53
N TRP A 37 2.64 8.54 -0.25
CA TRP A 37 2.40 7.51 -1.24
C TRP A 37 2.86 6.18 -0.66
N PHE A 38 2.10 5.12 -0.87
CA PHE A 38 2.57 3.79 -0.52
C PHE A 38 2.03 2.75 -1.47
N TYR A 39 2.68 1.59 -1.50
CA TYR A 39 2.18 0.45 -2.22
C TYR A 39 2.34 -0.82 -1.40
N VAL A 40 1.49 -1.80 -1.73
CA VAL A 40 1.53 -3.15 -1.18
C VAL A 40 1.62 -4.11 -2.36
N VAL A 41 2.58 -5.02 -2.30
CA VAL A 41 2.75 -6.06 -3.31
C VAL A 41 2.92 -7.42 -2.68
N ASN A 42 2.16 -8.38 -3.20
CA ASN A 42 2.39 -9.79 -2.95
C ASN A 42 3.48 -10.27 -3.91
N THR A 43 4.60 -10.79 -3.42
CA THR A 43 5.68 -11.33 -4.26
C THR A 43 5.64 -12.85 -4.38
N ALA A 44 4.63 -13.51 -3.80
CA ALA A 44 4.45 -14.95 -3.89
C ALA A 44 3.50 -15.38 -5.01
N ALA A 45 3.66 -16.63 -5.45
CA ALA A 45 2.78 -17.31 -6.40
C ALA A 45 1.42 -17.74 -5.81
N ARG A 46 1.12 -17.37 -4.56
CA ARG A 46 -0.10 -17.74 -3.83
C ARG A 46 -0.81 -16.49 -3.32
N PRO A 47 -2.15 -16.49 -3.21
CA PRO A 47 -2.88 -15.38 -2.59
C PRO A 47 -2.42 -15.13 -1.16
N THR A 48 -2.50 -13.87 -0.72
CA THR A 48 -2.19 -13.47 0.64
C THR A 48 -3.12 -12.34 1.10
N THR A 49 -3.06 -11.96 2.37
CA THR A 49 -3.78 -10.79 2.89
C THR A 49 -2.81 -9.93 3.67
N ALA A 50 -2.74 -8.64 3.32
CA ALA A 50 -2.05 -7.66 4.14
C ALA A 50 -2.96 -7.26 5.30
N SER A 51 -2.49 -7.39 6.54
CA SER A 51 -3.12 -6.80 7.73
C SER A 51 -2.30 -5.57 8.12
N LEU A 52 -2.87 -4.38 7.92
CA LEU A 52 -2.21 -3.09 8.16
C LEU A 52 -3.06 -2.21 9.08
N THR A 53 -2.43 -1.26 9.76
CA THR A 53 -3.11 -0.20 10.50
C THR A 53 -2.69 1.16 9.92
N LEU A 54 -3.66 1.94 9.45
CA LEU A 54 -3.42 3.26 8.84
C LEU A 54 -3.77 4.37 9.82
N SER A 55 -2.88 5.35 10.01
CA SER A 55 -3.19 6.52 10.85
C SER A 55 -4.08 7.58 10.17
N LEU A 56 -4.24 7.51 8.85
CA LEU A 56 -5.04 8.42 8.03
C LEU A 56 -5.76 7.65 6.93
N PRO A 57 -6.89 8.14 6.41
CA PRO A 57 -7.50 7.58 5.22
C PRO A 57 -6.55 7.68 4.01
N ALA A 58 -6.66 6.73 3.10
CA ALA A 58 -5.89 6.69 1.87
C ALA A 58 -6.79 6.41 0.66
N THR A 59 -6.44 6.94 -0.50
CA THR A 59 -7.14 6.67 -1.76
C THR A 59 -6.38 5.61 -2.56
N ASP A 60 -7.05 4.56 -2.99
CA ASP A 60 -6.53 3.61 -3.98
C ASP A 60 -6.39 4.31 -5.34
N LEU A 61 -5.21 4.27 -5.92
CA LEU A 61 -4.90 4.96 -7.17
C LEU A 61 -5.39 4.20 -8.41
N LEU A 62 -5.80 2.94 -8.26
CA LEU A 62 -6.31 2.14 -9.36
C LEU A 62 -7.77 2.48 -9.68
N ASP A 63 -8.61 2.52 -8.64
CA ASP A 63 -10.07 2.66 -8.75
C ASP A 63 -10.65 3.87 -7.99
N GLY A 64 -9.82 4.64 -7.26
CA GLY A 64 -10.24 5.85 -6.56
C GLY A 64 -10.95 5.61 -5.23
N LYS A 65 -11.08 4.35 -4.78
CA LYS A 65 -11.78 4.05 -3.52
C LYS A 65 -10.99 4.56 -2.32
N VAL A 66 -11.72 5.04 -1.31
CA VAL A 66 -11.13 5.46 -0.05
C VAL A 66 -11.04 4.27 0.91
N VAL A 67 -9.85 4.04 1.42
CA VAL A 67 -9.56 3.17 2.56
C VAL A 67 -9.59 4.04 3.82
N PRO A 68 -10.44 3.74 4.81
CA PRO A 68 -10.49 4.51 6.06
C PRO A 68 -9.22 4.33 6.89
N ALA A 69 -9.00 5.24 7.84
CA ALA A 69 -8.00 5.03 8.89
C ALA A 69 -8.41 3.86 9.80
N GLY A 70 -7.43 3.28 10.49
CA GLY A 70 -7.61 2.14 11.39
C GLY A 70 -7.12 0.82 10.80
N ALA A 71 -7.60 -0.28 11.38
CA ALA A 71 -7.26 -1.63 10.94
C ALA A 71 -7.84 -1.91 9.56
N TRP A 72 -7.03 -2.48 8.69
CA TRP A 72 -7.36 -2.71 7.30
C TRP A 72 -6.78 -4.02 6.80
N ARG A 73 -7.65 -4.85 6.20
CA ARG A 73 -7.28 -6.10 5.53
C ARG A 73 -7.37 -5.91 4.02
N LEU A 74 -6.27 -6.12 3.33
CA LEU A 74 -6.18 -6.07 1.87
C LEU A 74 -5.89 -7.46 1.31
N PRO A 75 -6.90 -8.17 0.77
CA PRO A 75 -6.64 -9.40 0.04
C PRO A 75 -5.88 -9.09 -1.25
N LEU A 76 -4.86 -9.90 -1.55
CA LEU A 76 -4.02 -9.78 -2.74
C LEU A 76 -3.91 -11.13 -3.44
N ALA A 77 -4.21 -11.15 -4.73
CA ALA A 77 -3.92 -12.28 -5.60
C ALA A 77 -2.38 -12.49 -5.74
N PRO A 78 -1.93 -13.63 -6.30
CA PRO A 78 -0.53 -13.83 -6.64
C PRO A 78 0.01 -12.67 -7.46
N TYR A 79 1.14 -12.11 -7.05
CA TYR A 79 1.80 -10.99 -7.73
C TYR A 79 0.97 -9.70 -7.84
N GLU A 80 -0.14 -9.57 -7.11
CA GLU A 80 -0.95 -8.37 -7.15
C GLU A 80 -0.22 -7.19 -6.49
N PHE A 81 -0.32 -6.05 -7.17
CA PHE A 81 0.24 -4.78 -6.75
C PHE A 81 -0.88 -3.74 -6.61
N ARG A 82 -0.90 -3.05 -5.47
CA ARG A 82 -1.86 -1.98 -5.17
C ARG A 82 -1.12 -0.76 -4.65
N SER A 83 -1.56 0.42 -5.06
CA SER A 83 -0.90 1.69 -4.76
C SER A 83 -1.90 2.70 -4.25
N PHE A 84 -1.48 3.50 -3.27
CA PHE A 84 -2.35 4.36 -2.49
C PHE A 84 -1.72 5.71 -2.22
N ARG A 85 -2.56 6.69 -1.90
CA ARG A 85 -2.13 8.05 -1.51
C ARG A 85 -2.96 8.57 -0.34
N ALA A 86 -2.30 9.07 0.69
CA ALA A 86 -2.92 9.80 1.80
C ALA A 86 -2.63 11.31 1.70
N ALA A 87 -3.60 12.12 2.09
CA ALA A 87 -3.48 13.58 2.16
C ALA A 87 -2.84 13.99 3.51
N GLY A 88 -1.58 13.62 3.70
CA GLY A 88 -0.83 13.94 4.91
C GLY A 88 0.31 12.96 5.20
N SER A 89 0.92 13.11 6.36
CA SER A 89 1.93 12.18 6.89
C SER A 89 1.27 10.94 7.48
N LEU A 90 1.15 9.89 6.67
CA LEU A 90 0.56 8.61 7.06
C LEU A 90 1.60 7.76 7.80
N LYS A 91 1.18 7.17 8.91
CA LYS A 91 1.88 6.06 9.56
C LYS A 91 1.19 4.75 9.21
N ILE A 92 1.99 3.74 8.86
CA ILE A 92 1.52 2.40 8.53
C ILE A 92 2.12 1.43 9.55
N GLY A 93 1.27 0.78 10.35
CA GLY A 93 1.65 -0.28 11.28
C GLY A 93 1.24 -1.66 10.76
N ALA A 94 1.79 -2.70 11.38
CA ALA A 94 1.26 -4.05 11.22
C ALA A 94 -0.10 -4.15 11.93
N GLY A 95 -1.11 -4.70 11.25
CA GLY A 95 -2.37 -5.07 11.88
C GLY A 95 -2.25 -6.43 12.58
N GLU A 96 -3.10 -6.70 13.56
CA GLU A 96 -3.23 -8.03 14.15
C GLU A 96 -3.63 -9.06 13.06
N LYS A 97 -3.07 -10.27 13.15
CA LYS A 97 -3.22 -11.33 12.13
C LYS A 97 -4.63 -11.90 12.10
#